data_AF-A0AAI9K3A5-F1
#
_entry.id   AF-A0AAI9K3A5-F1
#
_cell.length_a   1.000
_cell.length_b   1.000
_cell.length_c   1.000
_cell.angle_alpha   90.00
_cell.angle_beta   90.00
_cell.angle_gamma   90.00
#
_symmetry.space_group_name_H-M   'P 1'
#
loop_
_entity.id
_entity.type
_entity.pdbx_description
1 polymer ?
#
loop_
_entity_poly.entity_id
_entity_poly.type
_entity_poly.pdbx_seq_one_letter_code
_entity_poly.pdbx_strand_id
1 'polypeptide(L)' 'MTDGNKKRGPGRPTEKRKDTILRLRIDTDTHRKLSECAAVRQVSMSELVREAIDEIFRREKEKQQKNEAE' A
#
# COMPACT_ATOMS: atom_id res chain seq x y z
N MET A 1 22.16 12.04 -24.74
CA MET A 1 20.98 12.82 -24.33
C MET A 1 19.87 12.47 -25.29
N THR A 2 18.84 11.74 -24.87
CA THR A 2 17.70 11.40 -25.73
C THR A 2 16.43 11.20 -24.90
N ASP A 3 15.60 12.25 -24.95
CA ASP A 3 14.15 12.27 -25.07
C ASP A 3 13.27 11.31 -24.25
N GLY A 4 12.86 11.81 -23.09
CA GLY A 4 11.72 11.31 -22.32
C GLY A 4 10.38 11.70 -22.97
N ASN A 5 10.00 11.01 -24.04
CA ASN A 5 8.66 11.11 -24.61
C ASN A 5 7.65 10.33 -23.74
N LYS A 6 7.01 11.01 -22.79
CA LYS A 6 5.76 10.52 -22.20
C LYS A 6 4.76 11.66 -22.16
N LYS A 7 3.86 11.69 -23.14
CA LYS A 7 2.69 12.58 -23.22
C LYS A 7 1.92 12.48 -21.90
N ARG A 8 1.93 13.57 -21.12
CA ARG A 8 1.25 13.68 -19.84
C ARG A 8 0.05 14.60 -20.04
N GLY A 9 -1.15 14.05 -19.99
CA GLY A 9 -2.38 14.84 -20.01
C GLY A 9 -2.45 15.80 -18.82
N PRO A 10 -3.33 16.82 -18.86
CA PRO A 10 -3.50 17.82 -17.82
C PRO A 10 -4.24 17.22 -16.60
N GLY A 11 -3.66 16.21 -15.97
CA GLY A 11 -4.09 15.70 -14.68
C GLY A 11 -3.28 16.38 -13.59
N ARG A 12 -3.97 17.05 -12.67
CA ARG A 12 -3.46 17.76 -11.48
C ARG A 12 -2.15 17.15 -10.94
N PRO A 13 -1.06 17.93 -10.77
CA PRO A 13 0.15 17.44 -10.14
C PRO A 13 -0.14 17.14 -8.66
N THR A 14 -0.52 15.90 -8.37
CA THR A 14 -0.63 15.41 -6.99
C THR A 14 0.78 15.14 -6.48
N GLU A 15 1.21 15.86 -5.44
CA GLU A 15 2.57 15.77 -4.84
C GLU A 15 2.94 14.38 -4.34
N LYS A 16 1.97 13.55 -3.96
CA LYS A 16 2.22 12.17 -3.51
C LYS A 16 2.15 11.21 -4.69
N ARG A 17 3.20 11.18 -5.51
CA ARG A 17 3.35 10.14 -6.52
C ARG A 17 3.45 8.79 -5.81
N LYS A 18 2.53 7.89 -6.14
CA LYS A 18 2.64 6.48 -5.77
C LYS A 18 3.50 5.85 -6.86
N ASP A 19 4.82 5.83 -6.66
CA ASP A 19 5.78 5.46 -7.71
C ASP A 19 5.84 3.95 -8.00
N THR A 20 5.29 3.13 -7.10
CA THR A 20 5.32 1.67 -7.21
C THR A 20 3.90 1.08 -7.23
N ILE A 21 3.64 0.21 -8.21
CA ILE A 21 2.38 -0.53 -8.34
C ILE A 21 2.56 -1.92 -7.73
N LEU A 22 1.76 -2.25 -6.72
CA LEU A 22 1.68 -3.60 -6.17
C LEU A 22 0.58 -4.39 -6.91
N ARG A 23 0.96 -5.41 -7.69
CA ARG A 23 0.02 -6.35 -8.32
C ARG A 23 0.09 -7.68 -7.58
N LEU A 24 -1.00 -8.05 -6.91
CA LEU A 24 -1.10 -9.30 -6.15
C LEU A 24 -2.24 -10.15 -6.73
N ARG A 25 -2.01 -11.47 -6.82
CA ARG A 25 -3.10 -12.44 -7.01
C ARG A 25 -3.59 -12.86 -5.64
N ILE A 26 -4.88 -12.65 -5.39
CA ILE A 26 -5.55 -13.06 -4.16
C ILE A 26 -6.81 -13.85 -4.51
N ASP A 27 -7.20 -14.75 -3.62
CA ASP A 27 -8.46 -15.48 -3.72
C ASP A 27 -9.66 -14.53 -3.63
N THR A 28 -10.77 -14.95 -4.23
CA THR A 28 -12.05 -14.21 -4.20
C THR A 28 -12.51 -13.91 -2.79
N ASP A 29 -12.30 -14.85 -1.85
CA ASP A 29 -12.68 -14.69 -0.45
C ASP A 29 -11.85 -13.58 0.24
N THR A 30 -10.54 -13.58 0.00
CA THR A 30 -9.63 -12.53 0.50
C THR A 30 -9.97 -11.17 -0.09
N HIS A 31 -10.30 -11.10 -1.38
CA HIS A 31 -10.75 -9.86 -2.01
C HIS A 31 -12.05 -9.33 -1.37
N ARG A 32 -13.00 -10.23 -1.10
CA ARG A 32 -14.27 -9.87 -0.46
C ARG A 32 -14.06 -9.31 0.95
N LYS A 33 -13.24 -9.97 1.77
CA LYS A 33 -12.85 -9.49 3.10
C LYS A 33 -12.19 -8.11 3.03
N LEU A 34 -11.26 -7.92 2.10
CA LEU A 34 -10.57 -6.65 1.91
C LEU A 34 -11.54 -5.52 1.53
N SER A 35 -12.50 -5.81 0.64
CA SER A 35 -13.54 -4.85 0.26
C SER A 35 -14.48 -4.52 1.41
N GLU A 36 -14.90 -5.50 2.19
CA GLU A 36 -15.80 -5.30 3.34
C GLU A 36 -15.11 -4.50 4.45
N CYS A 37 -13.86 -4.83 4.79
CA CYS A 37 -13.07 -4.07 5.76
C CYS A 37 -12.86 -2.61 5.30
N ALA A 38 -12.62 -2.39 4.00
CA ALA A 38 -12.49 -1.05 3.44
C ALA A 38 -13.80 -0.26 3.57
N ALA A 39 -14.95 -0.90 3.33
CA ALA A 39 -16.27 -0.29 3.47
C ALA A 39 -16.58 0.06 4.93
N VAL A 40 -16.33 -0.85 5.88
CA VAL A 40 -16.56 -0.62 7.32
C VAL A 40 -15.72 0.53 7.84
N ARG A 41 -14.45 0.62 7.41
CA ARG A 41 -13.53 1.70 7.82
C ARG A 41 -13.69 2.99 7.00
N GLN A 42 -14.55 2.99 5.98
CA GLN A 42 -14.73 4.11 5.04
C GLN A 42 -13.43 4.61 4.39
N VAL A 43 -12.51 3.69 4.11
CA VAL A 43 -11.22 3.99 3.45
C VAL A 43 -11.12 3.29 2.11
N SER A 44 -10.20 3.75 1.26
CA SER A 44 -9.90 3.02 0.03
C SER A 44 -9.19 1.70 0.33
N MET A 45 -9.40 0.68 -0.51
CA MET A 45 -8.70 -0.61 -0.44
C MET A 45 -7.16 -0.44 -0.36
N SER A 46 -6.61 0.51 -1.10
CA SER A 46 -5.18 0.81 -1.07
C SER A 46 -4.72 1.39 0.27
N GLU A 47 -5.55 2.19 0.95
CA GLU A 47 -5.20 2.76 2.24
C GLU A 47 -5.26 1.71 3.35
N LEU A 48 -6.28 0.85 3.31
CA LEU A 48 -6.39 -0.29 4.22
C LEU A 48 -5.16 -1.19 4.14
N VAL A 49 -4.71 -1.51 2.93
CA VAL A 49 -3.51 -2.34 2.72
C VAL A 49 -2.26 -1.65 3.28
N ARG A 50 -2.13 -0.33 3.14
CA ARG A 50 -0.97 0.40 3.67
C ARG A 50 -0.95 0.42 5.19
N GLU A 51 -2.10 0.68 5.81
CA GLU A 51 -2.25 0.67 7.26
C GLU A 51 -1.90 -0.72 7.83
N ALA A 52 -2.41 -1.77 7.20
CA ALA A 52 -2.11 -3.14 7.60
C ALA A 52 -0.61 -3.47 7.46
N ILE A 53 0.04 -3.05 6.37
CA ILE A 53 1.48 -3.26 6.18
C ILE A 53 2.29 -2.49 7.25
N ASP A 54 1.92 -1.24 7.55
CA ASP A 54 2.59 -0.42 8.56
C ASP A 54 2.48 -1.04 9.95
N GLU A 55 1.29 -1.52 10.32
CA GLU A 55 1.04 -2.19 11.59
C GLU A 55 1.86 -3.49 11.73
N ILE A 56 1.89 -4.31 10.67
CA ILE A 56 2.69 -5.54 10.63
C ILE A 56 4.18 -5.20 10.74
N PHE A 57 4.65 -4.22 9.94
CA PHE A 57 6.05 -3.82 9.94
C PHE A 57 6.50 -3.30 11.31
N ARG A 58 5.69 -2.46 11.96
CA ARG A 58 5.96 -1.97 13.31
C ARG A 58 6.10 -3.12 14.30
N ARG A 59 5.13 -4.05 14.30
CA ARG A 59 5.15 -5.23 15.20
C ARG A 59 6.39 -6.09 15.00
N GLU A 60 6.76 -6.36 13.75
CA GLU A 60 7.92 -7.19 13.44
C GLU A 60 9.23 -6.50 13.82
N LYS A 61 9.34 -5.18 13.58
CA LYS A 61 10.50 -4.39 13.98
C LYS A 61 10.67 -4.29 15.50
N GLU A 62 9.56 -4.20 16.24
CA GLU A 62 9.58 -4.22 17.71
C GLU A 62 10.02 -5.59 18.25
N LYS A 63 9.67 -6.70 17.60
CA LYS A 63 10.14 -8.04 17.97
C LYS A 63 11.63 -8.22 17.70
N GLN A 64 12.13 -7.75 16.55
CA GLN A 64 13.55 -7.85 16.21
C GLN A 64 14.43 -7.13 17.23
N GLN A 65 14.05 -5.92 17.64
CA GLN A 65 14.80 -5.16 18.65
C GLN A 65 14.80 -5.81 20.04
N LYS A 66 13.77 -6.60 20.38
CA LYS A 66 13.74 -7.34 21.65
C LYS A 66 14.64 -8.58 21.63
N ASN A 67 14.77 -9.22 20.47
CA ASN A 67 15.61 -10.41 20.32
C ASN A 67 17.11 -10.08 20.20
N GLU A 68 17.48 -8.86 19.81
CA GLU A 68 18.87 -8.40 19.73
C GLU A 68 19.40 -7.84 21.06
N ALA A 69 18.52 -7.61 22.03
CA ALA A 69 18.84 -7.10 23.36
C ALA A 69 18.97 -8.19 24.43
N GLU A 70 18.81 -9.47 24.07
CA GLU A 70 18.94 -10.66 24.93
C GLU A 70 20.23 -11.44 24.64
#